data_AF-A0A6N7IJ97-F1
#
_entry.id   AF-A0A6N7IJ97-F1
#
_cell.length_a   1.000
_cell.length_b   1.000
_cell.length_c   1.000
_cell.angle_alpha   90.00
_cell.angle_beta   90.00
_cell.angle_gamma   90.00
#
_symmetry.space_group_name_H-M   'P 1'
#
loop_
_entity.id
_entity.type
_entity.pdbx_description
1 polymer ?
#
loop_
_entity_poly.entity_id
_entity_poly.type
_entity_poly.pdbx_seq_one_letter_code
_entity_poly.pdbx_strand_id
1 'polypeptide(L)'
;MADFRVVPEALRTNVKSLYDAADAWEAAYRALSGKDLAGDDLGRLGRIEDVTRSHNETLRKVLEALREGANTLQQAGDSLNHVAKVYEAKDAEYYRGFGHLA
;
A
#
# COMPACT_ATOMS: atom_id res chain seq x y z
N MET A 1 29.01 12.35 -18.14
CA MET A 1 27.83 13.17 -17.81
C MET A 1 26.72 12.22 -17.42
N ALA A 2 26.37 12.14 -16.13
CA ALA A 2 25.26 11.32 -15.67
C ALA A 2 23.98 12.06 -16.00
N ASP A 3 23.24 11.53 -16.96
CA ASP A 3 21.98 12.07 -17.44
C ASP A 3 20.94 12.00 -16.31
N PHE A 4 20.40 13.14 -15.90
CA PHE A 4 19.43 13.25 -14.79
C PHE A 4 18.06 12.64 -15.13
N ARG A 5 17.87 12.14 -16.36
CA ARG A 5 16.64 11.49 -16.84
C ARG A 5 16.21 10.24 -16.07
N VAL A 6 17.11 9.58 -15.34
CA VAL A 6 16.79 8.28 -14.69
C VAL A 6 15.99 8.45 -13.38
N VAL A 7 16.09 9.60 -12.71
CA VAL A 7 15.50 9.79 -11.37
C VAL A 7 13.97 9.90 -11.40
N PRO A 8 13.33 10.70 -12.29
CA PRO A 8 11.88 10.88 -12.26
C PRO A 8 11.10 9.60 -12.60
N GLU A 9 11.51 8.88 -13.64
CA GLU A 9 10.83 7.66 -14.08
C GLU A 9 10.95 6.52 -13.05
N ALA A 10 12.12 6.38 -12.42
CA ALA A 10 12.33 5.44 -11.33
C ALA A 10 11.48 5.80 -10.09
N LEU A 11 11.40 7.10 -9.73
CA LEU A 11 10.53 7.57 -8.65
C LEU A 11 9.07 7.26 -8.95
N ARG A 12 8.59 7.52 -10.17
CA ARG A 12 7.21 7.21 -10.59
C ARG A 12 6.92 5.73 -10.56
N THR A 13 7.86 4.91 -11.00
CA THR A 13 7.74 3.44 -10.94
C THR A 13 7.62 2.97 -9.48
N ASN A 14 8.45 3.50 -8.58
CA ASN A 14 8.39 3.15 -7.16
C ASN A 14 7.09 3.63 -6.49
N VAL A 15 6.62 4.83 -6.81
CA VAL A 15 5.31 5.34 -6.34
C VAL A 15 4.20 4.39 -6.77
N LYS A 16 4.19 3.98 -8.04
CA LYS A 16 3.20 3.04 -8.55
C LYS A 16 3.26 1.71 -7.80
N SER A 17 4.45 1.14 -7.62
CA SER A 17 4.63 -0.12 -6.88
C SER A 17 4.11 -0.03 -5.44
N LEU A 18 4.28 1.12 -4.76
CA LEU A 18 3.78 1.33 -3.40
C LEU A 18 2.24 1.38 -3.37
N TYR A 19 1.62 2.07 -4.33
CA TYR A 19 0.15 2.09 -4.44
C TYR A 19 -0.42 0.73 -4.84
N ASP A 20 0.19 0.04 -5.81
CA ASP A 20 -0.23 -1.30 -6.23
C ASP A 20 -0.15 -2.29 -5.04
N ALA A 21 0.89 -2.18 -4.20
CA ALA A 21 1.01 -2.96 -2.98
C ALA A 21 -0.06 -2.59 -1.93
N ALA A 22 -0.33 -1.29 -1.71
CA ALA A 22 -1.38 -0.85 -0.81
C ALA A 22 -2.76 -1.38 -1.24
N ASP A 23 -3.07 -1.32 -2.54
CA ASP A 23 -4.31 -1.84 -3.11
C ASP A 23 -4.44 -3.36 -2.94
N ALA A 24 -3.34 -4.10 -3.09
CA ALA A 24 -3.33 -5.54 -2.85
C ALA A 24 -3.61 -5.88 -1.38
N TRP A 25 -3.08 -5.10 -0.43
CA TRP A 25 -3.35 -5.29 1.00
C TRP A 25 -4.79 -4.95 1.36
N GLU A 26 -5.35 -3.87 0.80
CA GLU A 26 -6.76 -3.51 0.89
C GLU A 26 -7.67 -4.62 0.32
N ALA A 27 -7.31 -5.19 -0.83
CA ALA A 27 -8.05 -6.29 -1.43
C ALA A 27 -8.06 -7.53 -0.52
N ALA A 28 -6.91 -7.87 0.08
CA ALA A 28 -6.81 -8.96 1.05
C ALA A 28 -7.65 -8.68 2.31
N TYR A 29 -7.60 -7.45 2.83
CA TYR A 29 -8.43 -7.02 3.96
C TYR A 29 -9.92 -7.23 3.67
N ARG A 30 -10.39 -6.80 2.49
CA ARG A 30 -11.80 -6.96 2.07
C ARG A 30 -12.19 -8.43 1.89
N ALA A 31 -11.30 -9.26 1.37
CA ALA A 31 -11.55 -10.69 1.17
C ALA A 31 -11.72 -11.45 2.50
N LEU A 32 -10.99 -11.02 3.54
CA LEU A 32 -11.01 -11.63 4.87
C LEU A 32 -12.03 -10.99 5.83
N SER A 33 -12.48 -9.77 5.53
CA SER A 33 -13.47 -9.07 6.36
C SER A 33 -14.78 -9.82 6.43
N GLY A 34 -15.31 -10.00 7.65
CA GLY A 34 -16.57 -10.71 7.89
C GLY A 34 -16.47 -12.23 7.69
N LYS A 35 -15.26 -12.79 7.67
CA LYS A 35 -15.02 -14.25 7.70
C LYS A 35 -14.97 -14.82 9.12
N ASP A 36 -15.45 -14.07 10.11
CA ASP A 36 -15.59 -14.55 11.48
C ASP A 36 -16.52 -15.76 11.54
N LEU A 37 -16.17 -16.72 12.39
CA LEU A 37 -16.97 -17.90 12.65
C LEU A 37 -17.82 -17.71 13.90
N ALA A 38 -19.08 -18.13 13.85
CA ALA A 38 -19.92 -18.30 15.03
C ALA A 38 -19.47 -19.53 15.84
N GLY A 39 -19.86 -19.58 17.13
CA GLY A 39 -19.45 -20.65 18.04
C GLY A 39 -19.89 -22.06 17.59
N ASP A 40 -20.93 -22.13 16.77
CA ASP A 40 -21.54 -23.34 16.23
C ASP A 40 -21.22 -23.62 14.76
N ASP A 41 -20.52 -22.72 14.05
CA ASP A 41 -20.14 -22.91 12.63
C ASP A 41 -19.26 -24.14 12.40
N LEU A 42 -18.51 -24.56 13.44
CA LEU A 42 -17.68 -25.76 13.44
C LEU A 42 -18.31 -26.92 14.21
N GLY A 43 -19.61 -26.84 14.53
CA GLY A 43 -20.34 -27.86 15.25
C GLY A 43 -19.73 -28.22 16.61
N ARG A 44 -19.47 -29.51 16.84
CA ARG A 44 -18.89 -29.98 18.12
C ARG A 44 -17.42 -29.57 18.28
N LEU A 45 -16.68 -29.39 17.18
CA LEU A 45 -15.27 -28.97 17.21
C LEU A 45 -15.13 -27.53 17.72
N GLY A 46 -15.99 -26.62 17.27
CA GLY A 46 -15.98 -25.22 17.72
C GLY A 46 -16.23 -25.07 19.22
N ARG A 47 -17.07 -25.95 19.80
CA ARG A 47 -17.43 -25.92 21.22
C ARG A 47 -16.42 -26.61 22.15
N ILE A 48 -15.69 -27.62 21.68
CA ILE A 48 -14.79 -28.41 22.54
C ILE A 48 -13.38 -27.82 22.58
N GLU A 49 -12.89 -27.28 21.46
CA GLU A 49 -11.48 -26.91 21.32
C GLU A 49 -11.24 -25.41 21.19
N ASP A 50 -12.28 -24.59 21.35
CA ASP A 50 -12.17 -23.12 21.28
C ASP A 50 -11.57 -22.60 19.95
N VAL A 51 -11.62 -23.45 18.91
CA VAL A 51 -11.03 -23.21 17.60
C VAL A 51 -11.63 -21.99 16.93
N THR A 52 -12.95 -21.77 17.10
CA THR A 52 -13.64 -20.58 16.63
C THR A 52 -13.05 -19.30 17.22
N ARG A 53 -12.77 -19.28 18.54
CA ARG A 53 -12.20 -18.11 19.21
C ARG A 53 -10.79 -17.84 18.72
N SER A 54 -9.96 -18.88 18.67
CA SER A 54 -8.57 -18.77 18.18
C SER A 54 -8.51 -18.30 16.72
N HIS A 55 -9.39 -18.82 15.87
CA HIS A 55 -9.55 -18.36 14.49
C HIS A 55 -9.92 -16.88 14.42
N ASN A 56 -10.98 -16.45 15.12
CA ASN A 56 -11.45 -15.07 15.08
C ASN A 56 -10.42 -14.08 15.67
N GLU A 57 -9.69 -14.46 16.70
CA GLU A 57 -8.59 -13.65 17.25
C GLU A 57 -7.46 -13.49 16.24
N THR A 58 -7.09 -14.56 15.55
CA THR A 58 -6.06 -14.54 14.51
C THR A 58 -6.52 -13.70 13.32
N LEU A 59 -7.77 -13.88 12.87
CA LEU A 59 -8.39 -13.11 11.81
C LEU A 59 -8.35 -11.61 12.13
N ARG A 60 -8.71 -11.23 13.37
CA ARG A 60 -8.66 -9.82 13.81
C ARG A 60 -7.25 -9.24 13.72
N LYS A 61 -6.23 -9.95 14.19
CA LYS A 61 -4.83 -9.51 14.11
C LYS A 61 -4.37 -9.36 12.66
N VAL A 62 -4.75 -10.28 11.78
CA VAL A 62 -4.44 -10.22 10.35
C VAL A 62 -5.14 -9.01 9.70
N LEU A 63 -6.41 -8.78 10.00
CA LEU A 63 -7.16 -7.63 9.48
C LEU A 63 -6.56 -6.30 9.94
N GLU A 64 -6.13 -6.21 11.20
CA GLU A 64 -5.44 -5.03 11.73
C GLU A 64 -4.12 -4.78 11.00
N ALA A 65 -3.27 -5.80 10.88
CA ALA A 65 -1.98 -5.70 10.19
C ALA A 65 -2.15 -5.32 8.70
N LEU A 66 -3.14 -5.92 8.01
CA LEU A 66 -3.43 -5.59 6.61
C LEU A 66 -3.84 -4.14 6.44
N ARG A 67 -4.69 -3.63 7.34
CA ARG A 67 -5.15 -2.24 7.29
C ARG A 67 -4.02 -1.25 7.60
N GLU A 68 -3.23 -1.54 8.64
CA GLU A 68 -2.09 -0.71 9.01
C GLU A 68 -1.05 -0.66 7.87
N GLY A 69 -0.68 -1.81 7.33
CA GLY A 69 0.32 -1.87 6.25
C GLY A 69 -0.16 -1.23 4.95
N ALA A 70 -1.45 -1.37 4.59
CA ALA A 70 -2.02 -0.64 3.44
C ALA A 70 -1.89 0.88 3.63
N ASN A 71 -2.23 1.40 4.81
CA ASN A 71 -2.08 2.82 5.14
C ASN A 71 -0.62 3.28 5.07
N THR A 72 0.31 2.49 5.63
CA THR A 72 1.75 2.82 5.60
C THR A 72 2.29 2.86 4.17
N LEU A 73 1.93 1.89 3.34
CA LEU A 73 2.32 1.85 1.93
C LEU A 73 1.75 3.05 1.15
N GLN A 74 0.50 3.41 1.40
CA GLN A 74 -0.12 4.57 0.78
C GLN A 74 0.58 5.88 1.19
N GLN A 75 0.88 6.06 2.47
CA GLN A 75 1.63 7.24 2.96
C GLN A 75 3.05 7.30 2.39
N ALA A 76 3.72 6.16 2.23
CA ALA A 76 5.02 6.08 1.58
C ALA A 76 4.92 6.48 0.10
N GLY A 77 3.88 6.00 -0.61
CA GLY A 77 3.57 6.38 -1.97
C GLY A 77 3.31 7.87 -2.12
N ASP A 78 2.52 8.48 -1.22
CA ASP A 78 2.22 9.91 -1.22
C ASP A 78 3.46 10.77 -0.99
N SER A 79 4.28 10.37 -0.01
CA SER A 79 5.57 11.02 0.28
C SER A 79 6.49 11.00 -0.94
N LEU A 80 6.63 9.84 -1.58
CA LEU A 80 7.50 9.69 -2.74
C LEU A 80 6.95 10.40 -3.98
N ASN A 81 5.62 10.43 -4.16
CA ASN A 81 4.94 11.16 -5.22
C ASN A 81 5.12 12.67 -5.06
N HIS A 82 5.10 13.17 -3.82
CA HIS A 82 5.43 14.57 -3.53
C HIS A 82 6.87 14.90 -3.96
N VAL A 83 7.83 14.06 -3.59
CA VAL A 83 9.24 14.22 -4.02
C VAL A 83 9.35 14.22 -5.55
N ALA A 84 8.70 13.26 -6.24
CA ALA A 84 8.71 13.18 -7.69
C ALA A 84 8.18 14.47 -8.34
N LYS A 85 7.06 15.01 -7.84
CA LYS A 85 6.47 16.28 -8.33
C LYS A 85 7.40 17.47 -8.12
N VAL A 86 8.08 17.55 -6.98
CA VAL A 86 9.05 18.63 -6.70
C VAL A 86 10.23 18.55 -7.66
N TYR A 87 10.75 17.35 -7.94
CA TYR A 87 11.80 17.16 -8.94
C TYR A 87 11.35 17.59 -10.33
N GLU A 88 10.19 17.12 -10.80
CA GLU A 88 9.63 17.49 -12.11
C GLU A 88 9.40 18.99 -12.25
N ALA A 89 8.91 19.66 -11.21
CA ALA A 89 8.71 21.11 -11.20
C ALA A 89 10.04 21.87 -11.33
N LYS A 90 11.06 21.46 -10.57
CA LYS A 90 12.40 22.05 -10.68
C LYS A 90 13.01 21.83 -12.05
N ASP A 91 12.87 20.62 -12.61
CA ASP A 91 13.37 20.30 -13.95
C ASP A 91 12.71 21.23 -14.99
N ALA A 92 11.38 21.41 -14.91
CA ALA A 92 10.65 22.33 -15.77
C ALA A 92 11.09 23.81 -15.63
N GLU A 93 11.43 24.26 -14.42
CA GLU A 93 11.99 25.61 -14.18
C GLU A 93 13.39 25.76 -14.77
N TYR A 94 14.26 24.76 -14.62
CA TYR A 94 15.59 24.73 -15.25
C TYR A 94 15.48 24.81 -16.78
N TYR A 95 14.59 24.06 -17.42
CA TYR A 95 14.38 24.14 -18.86
C TYR A 95 13.85 25.51 -19.33
N ARG A 96 13.03 26.20 -18.52
CA ARG A 96 12.59 27.58 -18.83
C ARG A 96 13.72 28.61 -18.69
N GLY A 97 14.61 28.43 -17.72
CA GLY A 97 15.72 29.36 -17.46
C GLY A 97 16.86 29.32 -18.49
N PHE A 98 17.02 28.20 -19.22
CA PHE A 98 18.12 27.99 -20.18
C PHE A 98 17.75 28.17 -21.67
N GLY A 99 16.60 28.75 -22.00
CA GLY A 99 16.39 29.36 -23.32
C GLY A 99 16.24 28.39 -24.51
N HIS A 100 15.25 27.52 -24.49
CA HIS A 100 14.72 26.90 -25.71
C HIS A 100 13.25 27.28 -25.96
N LEU A 101 13.04 28.57 -26.23
CA LEU A 101 12.20 29.01 -27.34
C LEU A 101 13.16 29.60 -28.39
N ALA A 102 13.67 28.73 -29.26
CA ALA A 102 14.19 29.10 -30.57
C ALA A 102 13.26 28.46 -31.60
#